data_AF-A0A435X5E0-F1
#
_entry.id   AF-A0A435X5E0-F1
#
_cell.length_a   1.000
_cell.length_b   1.000
_cell.length_c   1.000
_cell.angle_alpha   90.00
_cell.angle_beta   90.00
_cell.angle_gamma   90.00
#
_symmetry.space_group_name_H-M   'P 1'
#
loop_
_entity.id
_entity.type
_entity.pdbx_description
1 polymer ?
#
loop_
_entity_poly.entity_id
_entity_poly.type
_entity_poly.pdbx_seq_one_letter_code
_entity_poly.pdbx_strand_id
1 'polypeptide(L)' 'MSLLLTLEQGPRTQAVRQTRLDEGELVIGRSADAGWQIDDPDMFVSRAHCRISGGRDGYFVTDTSSSGLFI' A
#
# COMPACT_ATOMS: atom_id res chain seq x y z
N MET A 1 -14.43 9.24 -8.25
CA MET A 1 -14.41 7.79 -7.95
C MET A 1 -13.48 7.59 -6.75
N SER A 2 -13.63 6.52 -5.99
CA SER A 2 -12.81 6.24 -4.80
C SER A 2 -12.32 4.80 -4.88
N LEU A 3 -11.02 4.57 -4.71
CA LEU A 3 -10.43 3.24 -4.62
C LEU A 3 -10.45 2.79 -3.16
N LEU A 4 -11.19 1.72 -2.87
CA LEU A 4 -11.12 1.04 -1.58
C LEU A 4 -10.13 -0.12 -1.67
N LEU A 5 -9.11 -0.09 -0.82
CA LEU A 5 -8.16 -1.18 -0.68
C LEU A 5 -8.45 -1.92 0.63
N THR A 6 -8.52 -3.25 0.56
CA THR A 6 -8.72 -4.11 1.73
C THR A 6 -7.55 -5.07 1.86
N LEU A 7 -6.98 -5.14 3.05
CA LEU A 7 -5.93 -6.08 3.39
C LEU A 7 -6.57 -7.39 3.86
N GLU A 8 -6.65 -8.36 2.96
CA GLU A 8 -7.18 -9.69 3.25
C GLU A 8 -6.23 -10.50 4.14
N GLN A 9 -4.93 -10.44 3.87
CA GLN A 9 -3.87 -11.15 4.59
C GLN A 9 -2.65 -10.24 4.75
N GLY A 10 -1.97 -10.36 5.89
CA GLY A 10 -0.74 -9.62 6.18
C GLY A 10 0.23 -10.48 6.99
N PRO A 11 1.50 -10.07 7.10
CA PRO A 11 2.53 -10.83 7.81
C PRO A 11 2.23 -10.96 9.31
N ARG A 12 1.49 -9.99 9.87
CA ARG A 12 1.00 -9.94 11.25
C ARG A 12 -0.42 -9.36 11.29
N THR A 13 -1.04 -9.38 12.47
CA THR A 13 -2.30 -8.67 12.72
C THR A 13 -2.12 -7.17 12.51
N GLN A 14 -2.93 -6.58 11.62
CA GLN A 14 -2.87 -5.14 11.33
C GLN A 14 -4.02 -4.42 12.03
N ALA A 15 -3.72 -3.27 12.65
CA ALA A 15 -4.73 -2.43 13.29
C ALA A 15 -5.70 -1.82 12.26
N VAL A 16 -5.19 -1.48 11.07
CA VAL A 16 -5.97 -0.92 9.97
C VAL A 16 -5.94 -1.91 8.81
N ARG A 17 -7.12 -2.44 8.43
CA ARG A 17 -7.26 -3.40 7.33
C ARG A 17 -7.87 -2.81 6.06
N GLN A 18 -8.29 -1.55 6.08
CA GLN A 18 -8.86 -0.89 4.92
C GLN A 18 -8.36 0.54 4.83
N THR A 19 -8.11 1.01 3.62
CA THR A 19 -7.86 2.43 3.34
C THR A 19 -8.55 2.83 2.05
N ARG A 20 -8.76 4.14 1.89
CA ARG A 20 -9.35 4.72 0.69
C ARG A 20 -8.40 5.72 0.06
N LEU A 21 -8.40 5.76 -1.27
CA LEU A 21 -7.75 6.79 -2.05
C LEU A 21 -8.76 7.38 -3.02
N ASP A 22 -9.11 8.65 -2.80
CA ASP A 22 -9.99 9.38 -3.71
C ASP A 22 -9.18 9.93 -4.89
N GLU A 23 -8.15 10.73 -4.59
CA GLU A 23 -7.19 11.30 -5.55
C GLU A 23 -5.81 11.45 -4.90
N GLY A 24 -4.78 11.68 -5.72
CA GLY A 24 -3.41 11.90 -5.25
C GLY A 24 -2.61 10.61 -5.17
N GLU A 25 -1.81 10.45 -4.11
CA GLU A 25 -0.80 9.40 -4.00
C GLU A 25 -0.90 8.68 -2.66
N LEU A 26 -0.83 7.36 -2.68
CA LEU A 26 -0.76 6.52 -1.49
C LEU A 26 0.45 5.58 -1.60
N VAL A 27 1.38 5.68 -0.65
CA VAL A 27 2.47 4.72 -0.49
C VAL A 27 2.05 3.65 0.50
N ILE A 28 2.14 2.39 0.09
CA ILE A 28 1.97 1.21 0.95
C ILE A 28 3.35 0.64 1.24
N GLY A 29 3.67 0.41 2.51
CA GLY A 29 4.96 -0.16 2.90
C GLY A 29 5.10 -0.28 4.41
N ARG A 30 6.22 -0.82 4.89
CA ARG A 30 6.43 -1.01 6.34
C ARG A 30 6.98 0.21 7.08
N SER A 31 7.39 1.27 6.37
CA SER A 31 7.90 2.49 7.02
C SER A 31 6.77 3.20 7.76
N ALA A 32 7.08 3.83 8.89
CA ALA A 32 6.14 4.71 9.59
C ALA A 32 5.73 5.94 8.75
N ASP A 33 6.54 6.30 7.75
CA ASP A 33 6.26 7.40 6.81
C ASP A 33 5.36 6.99 5.63
N ALA A 34 4.98 5.70 5.52
CA ALA A 34 4.08 5.24 4.48
C ALA A 34 2.65 5.73 4.76
N GLY A 35 1.94 6.17 3.71
CA GLY A 35 0.54 6.60 3.84
C GLY A 35 -0.38 5.48 4.33
N TRP A 36 -0.07 4.23 3.99
CA TRP A 36 -0.62 3.05 4.68
C TRP A 36 0.51 2.14 5.12
N GLN A 37 0.85 2.22 6.40
CA GLN A 37 1.86 1.37 7.00
C GLN A 37 1.34 -0.07 7.18
N ILE A 38 2.17 -1.05 6.78
CA ILE A 38 2.01 -2.46 7.12
C ILE A 38 2.98 -2.79 8.26
N ASP A 39 2.46 -3.24 9.40
CA ASP A 39 3.26 -3.77 10.50
C ASP A 39 3.87 -5.10 10.11
N ASP A 40 5.17 -5.08 9.91
CA ASP A 40 5.96 -6.18 9.40
C ASP A 40 7.39 -6.14 9.97
N PRO A 41 7.58 -6.56 11.24
CA PRO A 41 8.89 -6.61 11.88
C PRO A 41 9.82 -7.64 11.23
N ASP A 42 9.25 -8.61 10.50
CA ASP A 42 9.98 -9.69 9.81
C ASP A 42 10.51 -9.24 8.43
N MET A 43 10.17 -8.02 7.98
CA MET A 43 10.71 -7.33 6.82
C MET A 43 10.46 -7.97 5.44
N PHE A 44 9.33 -8.65 5.26
CA PHE A 44 8.86 -9.15 3.96
C PHE A 44 8.43 -8.02 3.00
N VAL A 45 7.80 -6.99 3.56
CA VAL A 45 7.33 -5.78 2.89
C VAL A 45 8.46 -4.74 2.88
N SER A 46 8.61 -4.03 1.76
CA SER A 46 9.63 -2.99 1.64
C SER A 46 9.18 -1.71 2.37
N ARG A 47 10.11 -0.83 2.74
CA ARG A 47 9.78 0.42 3.46
C ARG A 47 8.76 1.27 2.70
N ALA A 48 8.94 1.40 1.39
CA ALA A 48 7.94 1.82 0.41
C ALA A 48 7.84 0.71 -0.62
N HIS A 49 6.80 -0.12 -0.54
CA HIS A 49 6.67 -1.34 -1.33
C HIS A 49 5.95 -1.09 -2.65
N CYS A 50 4.85 -0.36 -2.62
CA CYS A 50 4.24 0.13 -3.85
C CYS A 50 3.63 1.52 -3.62
N ARG A 51 3.42 2.21 -4.75
CA ARG A 51 2.77 3.52 -4.78
C ARG A 51 1.55 3.44 -5.68
N ILE A 52 0.42 3.90 -5.18
CA ILE A 52 -0.83 4.01 -5.94
C ILE A 52 -1.09 5.49 -6.21
N SER A 53 -1.18 5.85 -7.48
CA SER A 53 -1.54 7.20 -7.93
C SER A 53 -2.98 7.18 -8.45
N GLY A 54 -3.85 8.02 -7.89
CA GLY A 54 -5.23 8.21 -8.30
C GLY A 54 -5.47 9.57 -8.94
N GLY A 55 -6.17 9.60 -10.08
CA GLY A 55 -6.50 10.84 -10.77
C GLY A 55 -7.61 10.65 -11.80
N ARG A 56 -7.71 11.61 -12.74
CA ARG A 56 -8.75 11.60 -13.80
C ARG A 56 -8.66 10.37 -14.71
N ASP A 57 -7.44 9.87 -14.92
CA ASP A 57 -7.16 8.74 -15.81
C ASP A 57 -7.30 7.37 -15.11
N GLY A 58 -7.76 7.36 -13.85
CA GLY A 58 -7.92 6.16 -13.03
C GLY A 58 -6.85 6.02 -11.96
N TYR A 59 -6.63 4.77 -11.54
CA TYR A 59 -5.64 4.41 -10.53
C TYR A 59 -4.53 3.58 -11.17
N PHE A 60 -3.29 3.93 -10.88
CA PHE A 60 -2.11 3.20 -11.33
C PHE A 60 -1.30 2.77 -10.11
N VAL A 61 -0.78 1.55 -10.16
CA VAL A 61 0.14 1.05 -9.14
C VAL A 61 1.55 0.93 -9.72
N THR A 62 2.52 1.44 -8.98
CA THR A 62 3.95 1.33 -9.30
C THR A 62 4.61 0.47 -8.24
N ASP A 63 5.30 -0.59 -8.66
CA ASP A 63 6.15 -1.39 -7.78
C ASP A 63 7.43 -0.60 -7.44
N THR A 64 7.75 -0.51 -6.15
CA THR A 64 8.99 0.08 -5.64
C THR A 64 9.70 -0.87 -4.67
N SER A 65 9.28 -2.13 -4.65
CA SER A 65 9.71 -3.11 -3.68
C SER A 65 10.99 -3.85 -4.10
N SER A 66 11.63 -4.49 -3.12
CA SER A 66 12.70 -5.46 -3.37
C SER A 66 12.18 -6.86 -3.70
N SER A 67 10.92 -7.17 -3.34
CA SER A 67 10.34 -8.52 -3.40
C SER A 67 9.27 -8.70 -4.50
N GLY A 68 8.97 -7.64 -5.23
CA GLY A 68 8.00 -7.62 -6.32
C GLY A 68 6.58 -7.31 -5.88
N LEU A 69 5.80 -6.77 -6.82
CA LEU A 69 4.35 -6.61 -6.77
C LEU A 69 3.68 -7.46 -7.85
N PHE A 70 2.60 -8.15 -7.50
CA PHE A 70 1.83 -9.02 -8.40
C PHE A 70 0.37 -8.57 -8.45
N ILE A 71 -0.21 -8.44 -9.66
CA ILE A 71 -1.57 -7.97 -9.93
C ILE A 71 -2.31 -9.01 -10.78
#